data_AF-D8RD34-F1
#
_entry.id   AF-D8RD34-F1
#
_cell.length_a   1.000
_cell.length_b   1.000
_cell.length_c   1.000
_cell.angle_alpha   90.00
_cell.angle_beta   90.00
_cell.angle_gamma   90.00
#
_symmetry.space_group_name_H-M   'P 1'
#
loop_
_entity.id
_entity.type
_entity.pdbx_description
1 polymer ?
#
loop_
_entity_poly.entity_id
_entity_poly.type
_entity_poly.pdbx_seq_one_letter_code
_entity_poly.pdbx_strand_id
1 'polypeptide(L)'
;MITAYSQHGRHEEALEIFKNMILEGFEPDDITFISILNACSHAGLLYQGWFYYTCMSEDHKLPVSQEHHACMIDLLVKAGWMSHAEDFLRRLPSHSDPILWRILLNACSMHGEVARAARVTEIMSKLEPNDDSHFVLLSNVYKTSFSQSFRVLGG
;
A
#
# COMPACT_ATOMS: atom_id res chain seq x y z
N MET A 1 -10.40 -18.58 -2.71
CA MET A 1 -11.24 -18.41 -1.50
C MET A 1 -10.70 -17.28 -0.61
N ILE A 2 -9.43 -17.31 -0.22
CA ILE A 2 -8.76 -16.23 0.55
C ILE A 2 -8.91 -14.86 -0.13
N THR A 3 -8.69 -14.78 -1.44
CA THR A 3 -8.83 -13.54 -2.22
C THR A 3 -10.23 -12.92 -2.12
N ALA A 4 -11.28 -13.74 -2.16
CA ALA A 4 -12.67 -13.25 -2.06
C ALA A 4 -12.96 -12.68 -0.67
N TYR A 5 -12.52 -13.34 0.41
CA TYR A 5 -12.71 -12.84 1.77
C TYR A 5 -11.90 -11.55 2.04
N SER A 6 -10.67 -11.48 1.54
CA SER A 6 -9.85 -10.26 1.59
C SER A 6 -10.54 -9.07 0.92
N GLN A 7 -11.18 -9.28 -0.24
CA GLN A 7 -11.85 -8.23 -1.00
C GLN A 7 -13.16 -7.74 -0.37
N HIS A 8 -13.78 -8.55 0.50
CA HIS A 8 -15.03 -8.21 1.18
C HIS A 8 -14.84 -7.76 2.64
N GLY A 9 -13.62 -7.39 3.03
CA GLY A 9 -13.32 -6.90 4.38
C GLY A 9 -13.40 -7.97 5.48
N ARG A 10 -13.57 -9.24 5.11
CA ARG A 10 -13.58 -10.40 6.03
C ARG A 10 -12.15 -10.91 6.23
N HIS A 11 -11.30 -9.99 6.70
CA HIS A 11 -9.87 -10.19 6.85
C HIS A 11 -9.51 -11.27 7.88
N GLU A 12 -10.26 -11.37 8.98
CA GLU A 12 -10.08 -12.44 9.98
C GLU A 12 -10.25 -13.83 9.37
N GLU A 13 -11.25 -14.00 8.51
CA GLU A 13 -11.53 -15.27 7.85
C GLU A 13 -10.51 -15.60 6.76
N ALA A 14 -10.02 -14.59 6.04
CA ALA A 14 -8.92 -14.77 5.09
C ALA A 14 -7.67 -15.31 5.81
N LEU A 15 -7.36 -14.76 6.99
CA LEU A 15 -6.25 -15.24 7.84
C LEU A 15 -6.52 -16.62 8.44
N GLU A 16 -7.75 -16.92 8.83
CA GLU A 16 -8.13 -18.25 9.34
C GLU A 16 -8.01 -19.32 8.27
N ILE A 17 -8.49 -19.05 7.06
CA ILE A 17 -8.37 -19.97 5.91
C ILE A 17 -6.89 -20.21 5.56
N PHE A 18 -6.05 -19.18 5.61
CA PHE A 18 -4.61 -19.35 5.42
C PHE A 18 -3.96 -20.22 6.49
N LYS A 19 -4.34 -20.03 7.77
CA LYS A 19 -3.86 -20.91 8.85
C LYS A 19 -4.28 -22.35 8.63
N ASN A 20 -5.53 -22.59 8.24
CA ASN A 20 -6.04 -23.94 7.96
C ASN A 20 -5.33 -24.56 6.77
N MET A 21 -5.05 -23.80 5.70
CA MET A 21 -4.27 -24.24 4.54
C MET A 21 -2.90 -24.79 4.97
N ILE A 22 -2.18 -24.06 5.85
CA ILE A 22 -0.89 -24.51 6.37
C ILE A 22 -1.04 -25.76 7.26
N LEU A 23 -2.05 -25.81 8.13
CA LEU A 23 -2.31 -26.95 9.01
C LEU A 23 -2.66 -28.23 8.24
N GLU A 24 -3.33 -28.08 7.10
CA GLU A 24 -3.67 -29.17 6.18
C GLU A 24 -2.48 -29.58 5.29
N GLY A 25 -1.33 -28.90 5.38
CA GLY A 25 -0.11 -29.22 4.66
C GLY A 25 -0.04 -28.67 3.23
N PHE A 26 -0.91 -27.72 2.88
CA PHE A 26 -0.84 -27.04 1.59
C PHE A 26 0.21 -25.92 1.62
N GLU A 27 1.01 -25.83 0.56
CA GLU A 27 2.02 -24.79 0.42
C GLU A 27 1.39 -23.51 -0.15
N PRO A 28 1.50 -22.36 0.55
CA PRO A 28 1.06 -21.09 0.01
C PRO A 28 1.97 -20.64 -1.13
N ASP A 29 1.38 -19.99 -2.12
CA ASP A 29 2.06 -19.42 -3.28
C ASP A 29 2.02 -17.88 -3.26
N ASP A 30 2.59 -17.26 -4.31
CA ASP A 30 2.60 -15.80 -4.53
C ASP A 30 1.20 -15.19 -4.35
N ILE A 31 0.21 -15.74 -5.05
CA ILE A 31 -1.18 -15.25 -5.04
C ILE A 31 -1.80 -15.33 -3.64
N THR A 32 -1.46 -16.39 -2.89
CA THR A 32 -1.89 -16.56 -1.51
C THR A 32 -1.34 -15.44 -0.63
N PHE A 33 -0.05 -15.12 -0.73
CA PHE A 33 0.55 -14.04 0.05
C PHE A 33 0.03 -12.66 -0.35
N ILE A 34 -0.18 -12.36 -1.62
CA ILE A 34 -0.84 -11.12 -2.06
C ILE A 34 -2.23 -10.98 -1.41
N SER A 35 -2.99 -12.08 -1.37
CA SER A 35 -4.33 -12.08 -0.77
C SER A 35 -4.26 -11.78 0.74
N ILE A 36 -3.27 -12.31 1.44
CA ILE A 36 -3.08 -12.09 2.87
C ILE A 36 -2.56 -10.69 3.19
N LEU A 37 -1.64 -10.15 2.39
CA LEU A 37 -1.15 -8.78 2.54
C LEU A 37 -2.25 -7.76 2.27
N ASN A 38 -3.11 -8.00 1.28
CA ASN A 38 -4.31 -7.17 1.05
C ASN A 38 -5.27 -7.23 2.23
N ALA A 39 -5.53 -8.42 2.80
CA ALA A 39 -6.36 -8.55 3.98
C ALA A 39 -5.79 -7.75 5.16
N CYS A 40 -4.47 -7.80 5.37
CA CYS A 40 -3.78 -7.00 6.38
C CYS A 40 -3.91 -5.50 6.10
N SER A 41 -3.73 -5.07 4.84
CA SER A 41 -3.89 -3.67 4.41
C SER A 41 -5.28 -3.12 4.72
N HIS A 42 -6.34 -3.84 4.33
CA HIS A 42 -7.72 -3.43 4.58
C HIS A 42 -8.06 -3.38 6.08
N ALA A 43 -7.42 -4.22 6.89
CA ALA A 43 -7.63 -4.30 8.33
C ALA A 43 -6.70 -3.38 9.15
N GLY A 44 -5.72 -2.72 8.52
CA GLY A 44 -4.72 -1.93 9.23
C GLY A 44 -3.77 -2.77 10.11
N LEU A 45 -3.62 -4.07 9.82
CA LEU A 45 -2.82 -5.00 10.61
C LEU A 45 -1.33 -4.93 10.25
N LEU A 46 -0.66 -3.86 10.70
CA LEU A 46 0.75 -3.57 10.37
C LEU A 46 1.70 -4.71 10.73
N TYR A 47 1.62 -5.22 11.97
CA TYR A 47 2.53 -6.25 12.45
C TYR A 47 2.37 -7.57 11.67
N GLN A 48 1.14 -7.97 11.40
CA GLN A 48 0.83 -9.17 10.61
C GLN A 48 1.26 -8.99 9.15
N GLY A 49 1.04 -7.81 8.56
CA GLY A 49 1.49 -7.53 7.20
C GLY A 49 2.99 -7.69 7.04
N TRP A 50 3.79 -7.11 7.95
CA TRP A 50 5.25 -7.31 7.96
C TRP A 50 5.65 -8.76 8.20
N PHE A 51 4.99 -9.43 9.16
CA PHE A 51 5.25 -10.84 9.45
C PHE A 51 5.07 -11.70 8.19
N TYR A 52 3.92 -11.60 7.51
CA TYR A 52 3.66 -12.40 6.31
C TYR A 52 4.53 -12.01 5.13
N TYR A 53 4.84 -10.72 4.98
CA TYR A 53 5.76 -10.24 3.95
C TYR A 53 7.16 -10.83 4.10
N THR A 54 7.69 -10.88 5.33
CA THR A 54 8.98 -11.50 5.63
C THR A 54 8.91 -13.03 5.51
N CYS A 55 7.90 -13.66 6.12
CA CYS A 55 7.66 -15.11 6.10
C CYS A 55 7.61 -15.68 4.67
N MET A 56 6.99 -14.96 3.74
CA MET A 56 6.96 -15.35 2.32
C MET A 56 8.36 -15.59 1.74
N SER A 57 9.29 -14.65 1.99
CA SER A 57 10.65 -14.73 1.46
C SER A 57 11.57 -15.63 2.28
N GLU A 58 11.44 -15.62 3.61
CA GLU A 58 12.34 -16.31 4.53
C GLU A 58 11.95 -17.77 4.74
N ASP A 59 10.67 -18.07 4.92
CA ASP A 59 10.19 -19.42 5.25
C ASP A 59 9.74 -20.15 3.98
N HIS A 60 9.00 -19.47 3.10
CA HIS A 60 8.45 -20.07 1.87
C HIS A 60 9.34 -19.89 0.64
N LYS A 61 10.44 -19.13 0.75
CA LYS A 61 11.43 -18.89 -0.33
C LYS A 61 10.80 -18.35 -1.61
N LEU A 62 9.67 -17.65 -1.51
CA LEU A 62 8.99 -17.06 -2.64
C LEU A 62 9.61 -15.69 -2.99
N PRO A 63 9.77 -15.38 -4.29
CA PRO A 63 10.27 -14.09 -4.71
C PRO A 63 9.28 -12.98 -4.38
N VAL A 64 9.80 -11.83 -3.95
CA VAL A 64 8.97 -10.65 -3.71
C VAL A 64 8.70 -9.92 -5.02
N SER A 65 7.44 -9.94 -5.46
CA SER A 65 6.98 -9.22 -6.66
C SER A 65 6.57 -7.76 -6.38
N GLN A 66 6.35 -6.98 -7.45
CA GLN A 66 5.84 -5.60 -7.36
C GLN A 66 4.48 -5.52 -6.66
N GLU A 67 3.63 -6.53 -6.83
CA GLU A 67 2.30 -6.57 -6.21
C GLU A 67 2.40 -6.70 -4.68
N HIS A 68 3.37 -7.47 -4.18
CA HIS A 68 3.64 -7.52 -2.74
C HIS A 68 4.10 -6.17 -2.19
N HIS A 69 4.96 -5.45 -2.92
CA HIS A 69 5.38 -4.10 -2.54
C HIS A 69 4.19 -3.13 -2.52
N ALA A 70 3.31 -3.21 -3.51
CA ALA A 70 2.09 -2.40 -3.58
C ALA A 70 1.19 -2.64 -2.35
N CYS A 71 0.96 -3.90 -1.96
CA CYS A 71 0.19 -4.23 -0.76
C CYS A 71 0.80 -3.65 0.51
N MET A 72 2.13 -3.69 0.65
CA MET A 72 2.82 -3.14 1.83
C MET A 72 2.75 -1.61 1.88
N ILE A 73 2.90 -0.93 0.75
CA ILE A 73 2.75 0.53 0.66
C ILE A 73 1.32 0.91 1.02
N ASP A 74 0.33 0.23 0.44
CA ASP A 74 -1.09 0.44 0.69
C ASP A 74 -1.44 0.26 2.19
N LEU A 75 -0.90 -0.79 2.83
CA LEU A 75 -1.02 -1.01 4.27
C LEU A 75 -0.43 0.15 5.08
N LEU A 76 0.80 0.58 4.76
CA LEU A 76 1.48 1.66 5.48
C LEU A 76 0.72 2.99 5.35
N VAL A 77 0.27 3.34 4.15
CA VAL A 77 -0.46 4.60 3.93
C VAL A 77 -1.83 4.59 4.60
N LYS A 78 -2.57 3.47 4.55
CA LYS A 78 -3.87 3.34 5.25
C LYS A 78 -3.73 3.37 6.76
N ALA A 79 -2.61 2.87 7.30
CA ALA A 79 -2.29 2.99 8.71
C ALA A 79 -1.79 4.39 9.12
N GLY A 80 -1.65 5.33 8.17
CA GLY A 80 -1.16 6.69 8.40
C GLY A 80 0.37 6.81 8.48
N TRP A 81 1.12 5.74 8.22
CA TRP A 81 2.58 5.70 8.32
C TRP A 81 3.25 6.18 7.02
N MET A 82 2.87 7.37 6.56
CA MET A 82 3.24 7.91 5.25
C MET A 82 4.76 8.04 5.04
N SER A 83 5.50 8.46 6.07
CA SER A 83 6.96 8.56 6.00
C SER A 83 7.61 7.19 5.84
N HIS A 84 7.11 6.17 6.54
CA HIS A 84 7.61 4.80 6.41
C HIS A 84 7.27 4.20 5.04
N ALA A 85 6.11 4.55 4.46
CA ALA A 85 5.76 4.16 3.09
C ALA A 85 6.73 4.76 2.06
N GLU A 86 7.07 6.05 2.19
CA GLU A 86 8.05 6.73 1.34
C GLU A 86 9.46 6.12 1.52
N ASP A 87 9.89 5.85 2.75
CA ASP A 87 11.19 5.23 3.03
C ASP A 87 11.27 3.78 2.55
N PHE A 88 10.15 3.05 2.57
CA PHE A 88 10.08 1.70 2.03
C PHE A 88 10.23 1.72 0.51
N LEU A 89 9.48 2.58 -0.19
CA LEU A 89 9.61 2.84 -1.63
C LEU A 89 11.05 3.15 -2.05
N ARG A 90 11.71 4.03 -1.30
CA ARG A 90 13.11 4.42 -1.54
C ARG A 90 14.12 3.32 -1.26
N ARG A 91 13.75 2.20 -0.63
CA ARG A 91 14.65 1.05 -0.41
C ARG A 91 14.47 -0.03 -1.46
N LEU A 92 13.43 0.05 -2.28
CA LEU A 92 13.17 -0.96 -3.29
C LEU A 92 14.20 -0.87 -4.43
N PRO A 93 14.74 -2.01 -4.90
CA PRO A 93 15.72 -2.02 -5.99
C PRO A 93 15.17 -1.49 -7.32
N SER A 94 13.85 -1.29 -7.41
CA SER A 94 13.11 -0.76 -8.57
C SER A 94 12.55 0.64 -8.30
N HIS A 95 13.41 1.60 -7.95
CA HIS A 95 13.06 3.03 -7.80
C HIS A 95 12.28 3.64 -8.99
N SER A 96 12.22 2.93 -10.10
CA SER A 96 11.56 3.31 -11.35
C SER A 96 10.11 2.89 -11.48
N ASP A 97 9.51 2.14 -10.53
CA ASP A 97 8.11 1.71 -10.68
C ASP A 97 7.14 2.85 -10.37
N PRO A 98 6.53 3.48 -11.39
CA PRO A 98 5.67 4.64 -11.18
C PRO A 98 4.35 4.26 -10.50
N ILE A 99 3.93 2.99 -10.60
CA ILE A 99 2.69 2.49 -10.00
C ILE A 99 2.78 2.63 -8.48
N LEU A 100 3.91 2.25 -7.88
CA LEU A 100 4.10 2.30 -6.43
C LEU A 100 4.13 3.75 -5.91
N TRP A 101 4.76 4.68 -6.64
CA TRP A 101 4.72 6.11 -6.32
C TRP A 101 3.31 6.70 -6.48
N ARG A 102 2.52 6.21 -7.44
CA ARG A 102 1.14 6.63 -7.64
C ARG A 102 0.23 6.22 -6.47
N ILE A 103 0.46 5.06 -5.86
CA ILE A 103 -0.24 4.65 -4.63
C ILE A 103 0.02 5.66 -3.51
N LEU A 104 1.28 6.04 -3.29
CA LEU A 104 1.65 7.04 -2.28
C LEU A 104 1.05 8.43 -2.59
N LEU A 105 1.06 8.85 -3.85
CA LEU A 105 0.48 10.14 -4.26
C LEU A 105 -1.04 10.17 -4.07
N ASN A 106 -1.72 9.07 -4.41
CA ASN A 106 -3.15 8.94 -4.16
C ASN A 106 -3.47 9.06 -2.66
N ALA A 107 -2.70 8.40 -1.80
CA ALA A 107 -2.84 8.55 -0.36
C ALA A 107 -2.60 10.00 0.10
N CYS A 108 -1.60 10.70 -0.45
CA CYS A 108 -1.39 12.12 -0.16
C CYS A 108 -2.64 12.96 -0.50
N SER A 109 -3.35 12.63 -1.59
CA SER A 109 -4.57 13.33 -1.99
C SER A 109 -5.73 13.13 -1.03
N MET A 110 -5.83 11.95 -0.41
CA MET A 110 -6.83 11.63 0.60
C MET A 110 -6.53 12.30 1.94
N HIS A 111 -5.26 12.42 2.31
CA HIS A 111 -4.85 12.96 3.61
C HIS A 111 -4.54 14.46 3.60
N GLY A 112 -4.40 15.09 2.43
CA GLY A 112 -4.06 16.52 2.32
C GLY A 112 -2.57 16.82 2.51
N GLU A 113 -1.69 15.84 2.28
CA GLU A 113 -0.24 15.94 2.52
C GLU A 113 0.49 16.70 1.39
N VAL A 114 0.28 18.02 1.31
CA VAL A 114 0.74 18.90 0.21
C VAL A 114 2.25 18.79 -0.03
N ALA A 115 3.07 18.90 1.01
CA ALA A 115 4.51 18.89 0.88
C ALA A 115 5.05 17.56 0.35
N ARG A 116 4.44 16.42 0.75
CA ARG A 116 4.81 15.10 0.23
C ARG A 116 4.32 14.92 -1.20
N ALA A 117 3.09 15.33 -1.50
CA ALA A 117 2.54 15.25 -2.85
C ALA A 117 3.41 15.99 -3.87
N ALA A 118 3.86 17.21 -3.56
CA ALA A 118 4.73 17.99 -4.45
C ALA A 118 6.04 17.24 -4.77
N ARG A 119 6.72 16.70 -3.76
CA ARG A 119 7.95 15.91 -3.96
C ARG A 119 7.71 14.63 -4.77
N VAL A 120 6.64 13.90 -4.48
CA VAL A 120 6.31 12.66 -5.20
C VAL A 120 5.97 12.97 -6.66
N THR A 121 5.23 14.05 -6.94
CA THR A 121 4.97 14.52 -8.30
C THR A 121 6.27 14.82 -9.05
N GLU A 122 7.23 15.53 -8.44
CA GLU A 122 8.53 15.78 -9.08
C GLU A 122 9.32 14.50 -9.40
N ILE A 123 9.22 13.48 -8.55
CA ILE A 123 9.79 12.15 -8.82
C ILE A 123 9.07 11.51 -10.00
N MET A 124 7.75 11.50 -10.00
CA MET A 124 6.93 10.91 -11.08
C MET A 124 7.15 11.60 -12.42
N SER A 125 7.29 12.93 -12.48
CA SER A 125 7.58 13.63 -13.75
C SER A 125 8.96 13.27 -14.34
N LYS A 126 9.91 12.81 -13.51
CA LYS A 126 11.20 12.28 -13.98
C LYS A 126 11.09 10.84 -14.47
N LEU A 127 10.21 10.05 -13.85
CA LEU A 127 9.99 8.64 -14.21
C LEU A 127 9.11 8.49 -15.45
N GLU A 128 8.04 9.27 -15.54
CA GLU A 128 7.07 9.27 -16.63
C GLU A 128 6.82 10.70 -17.15
N PRO A 129 7.76 11.27 -17.94
CA PRO A 129 7.67 12.66 -18.40
C PRO A 129 6.46 12.98 -19.29
N ASN A 130 5.82 11.95 -19.86
CA ASN A 130 4.68 12.09 -20.78
C ASN A 130 3.34 11.75 -20.12
N ASP A 131 3.32 11.37 -18.83
CA ASP A 131 2.08 11.08 -18.12
C ASP A 131 1.69 12.25 -17.21
N ASP A 132 0.71 13.06 -17.60
CA ASP A 132 0.22 14.17 -16.78
C ASP A 132 -0.77 13.73 -15.67
N SER A 133 -1.09 12.43 -15.55
CA SER A 133 -2.11 11.92 -14.63
C SER A 133 -1.81 12.26 -13.16
N HIS A 134 -0.53 12.37 -12.79
CA HIS A 134 -0.10 12.71 -11.43
C HIS A 134 -0.45 14.16 -11.03
N PHE A 135 -0.64 15.08 -11.98
CA PHE A 135 -1.10 16.44 -11.66
C PHE A 135 -2.56 16.48 -11.21
N VAL A 136 -3.39 15.54 -11.67
CA VAL A 136 -4.78 15.42 -11.20
C VAL A 136 -4.79 15.09 -9.71
N LEU A 137 -3.97 14.12 -9.28
CA LEU A 137 -3.84 13.77 -7.87
C LEU A 137 -3.28 14.93 -7.04
N LEU A 138 -2.26 15.63 -7.54
CA LEU A 138 -1.73 16.83 -6.88
C LEU A 138 -2.80 17.92 -6.69
N SER A 139 -3.63 18.17 -7.71
CA SER A 139 -4.73 19.13 -7.62
C SER A 139 -5.76 18.74 -6.55
N ASN A 140 -6.02 17.44 -6.39
CA ASN A 140 -6.92 16.93 -5.36
C ASN A 140 -6.33 17.11 -3.95
N VAL A 141 -5.01 16.99 -3.77
CA VAL A 141 -4.34 17.25 -2.49
C VAL A 141 -4.61 18.68 -2.02
N TYR A 142 -4.47 19.67 -2.92
CA TYR A 142 -4.75 21.08 -2.59
C TYR A 142 -6.21 21.30 -2.20
N LYS A 143 -7.16 20.66 -2.89
CA LYS A 143 -8.58 20.72 -2.53
C LYS A 143 -8.85 20.12 -1.14
N THR A 144 -8.27 18.95 -0.86
CA THR A 144 -8.43 18.28 0.44
C THR A 144 -7.84 19.12 1.57
N SER A 145 -6.62 19.62 1.41
CA SER A 145 -5.94 20.47 2.41
C SER A 145 -6.73 21.75 2.70
N PHE A 146 -7.26 22.42 1.68
CA PHE A 146 -8.12 23.59 1.86
C PHE A 146 -9.42 23.24 2.58
N SER A 147 -10.06 22.11 2.28
CA SER A 147 -11.28 21.71 2.99
C SER A 147 -11.06 21.43 4.49
N GLN A 148 -9.89 20.92 4.86
CA GLN A 148 -9.52 20.64 6.24
C GLN A 148 -9.25 21.93 7.03
N SER A 149 -8.58 22.92 6.45
CA SER A 149 -8.28 24.18 7.12
C SER A 149 -9.54 24.98 7.48
N PHE A 150 -10.59 24.92 6.66
CA PHE A 150 -11.89 25.56 6.95
C PHE A 150 -12.67 24.85 8.07
N ARG A 151 -12.53 23.53 8.23
CA ARG A 151 -13.17 22.78 9.32
C ARG A 151 -12.59 23.13 10.70
N VAL A 152 -11.31 23.50 10.77
CA VAL A 152 -10.63 23.86 12.03
C VAL A 152 -11.00 25.28 12.49
N LEU A 153 -11.34 26.18 11.56
CA LEU A 153 -11.69 27.58 11.87
C LEU A 153 -13.18 27.80 12.16
N GLY A 154 -14.04 26.80 11.93
CA GLY A 154 -15.49 26.91 12.06
C GLY A 154 -16.11 26.12 13.22
N GLY A 155 -15.30 25.61 14.16
CA GLY A 155 -15.73 24.83 15.33
C GLY A 155 -15.51 25.54 16.66
#